data_AF-A0A534BLH6-F1
#
_entry.id   AF-A0A534BLH6-F1
#
_cell.length_a   1.000
_cell.length_b   1.000
_cell.length_c   1.000
_cell.angle_alpha   90.00
_cell.angle_beta   90.00
_cell.angle_gamma   90.00
#
_symmetry.space_group_name_H-M   'P 1'
#
loop_
_entity.id
_entity.type
_entity.pdbx_description
1 polymer ?
#
loop_
_entity_poly.entity_id
_entity_poly.type
_entity_poly.pdbx_seq_one_letter_code
_entity_poly.pdbx_strand_id
1 'polypeptide(L)'
;VLQEILHRYVAIDRRDAIQPAFDALLGVVDQVLPVEQSAAERAKTIVLGSRQLSARDALHLAIMQQHGIEQILSFDAGFDGFPGITRLS
;
A
#
# COMPACT_ATOMS: atom_id res chain seq x y z
N VAL A 1 0.86 2.24 3.28
CA VAL A 1 -0.09 2.76 4.29
C VAL A 1 0.43 3.97 5.06
N LEU A 2 1.56 3.93 5.79
CA LEU A 2 2.01 5.08 6.61
C LEU A 2 2.15 6.40 5.81
N GLN A 3 2.75 6.33 4.62
CA GLN A 3 2.82 7.47 3.69
C GLN A 3 1.44 7.99 3.24
N GLU A 4 0.43 7.12 3.16
CA GLU A 4 -0.93 7.49 2.79
C GLU A 4 -1.65 8.22 3.93
N ILE A 5 -1.38 7.86 5.19
CA ILE A 5 -1.84 8.63 6.35
C ILE A 5 -1.31 10.05 6.25
N LEU A 6 0.00 10.23 6.04
CA LEU A 6 0.60 11.56 5.88
C LEU A 6 -0.07 12.33 4.72
N HIS A 7 -0.17 11.70 3.54
CA HIS A 7 -0.75 12.32 2.36
C HIS A 7 -2.21 12.76 2.59
N ARG A 8 -3.05 11.85 3.09
CA ARG A 8 -4.48 12.08 3.28
C ARG A 8 -4.74 13.14 4.34
N TYR A 9 -4.11 13.03 5.51
CA TYR A 9 -4.39 13.93 6.64
C TYR A 9 -3.85 15.34 6.39
N VAL A 10 -2.77 15.50 5.62
CA VAL A 10 -2.34 16.81 5.13
C VAL A 10 -3.35 17.38 4.14
N ALA A 11 -3.85 16.57 3.19
CA ALA A 11 -4.79 17.03 2.16
C ALA A 11 -6.15 17.50 2.72
N ILE A 12 -6.56 17.01 3.88
CA ILE A 12 -7.81 17.40 4.56
C ILE A 12 -7.60 18.37 5.72
N ASP A 13 -6.40 18.94 5.86
CA ASP A 13 -6.01 19.85 6.95
C ASP A 13 -6.24 19.30 8.37
N ARG A 14 -5.91 18.02 8.57
CA ARG A 14 -6.03 17.30 9.85
C ARG A 14 -4.68 16.80 10.35
N ARG A 15 -3.66 17.66 10.34
CA ARG A 15 -2.30 17.30 10.78
C ARG A 15 -2.25 16.84 12.25
N ASP A 16 -3.15 17.35 13.08
CA ASP A 16 -3.36 16.95 14.48
C ASP A 16 -3.61 15.45 14.65
N ALA A 17 -4.26 14.82 13.68
CA ALA A 17 -4.65 13.41 13.75
C ALA A 17 -3.63 12.44 13.12
N ILE A 18 -2.51 12.95 12.57
CA ILE A 18 -1.44 12.11 12.01
C ILE A 18 -0.82 11.22 13.09
N GLN A 19 -0.41 11.79 14.22
CA GLN A 19 0.26 11.04 15.29
C GLN A 19 -0.66 9.95 15.88
N PRO A 20 -1.91 10.25 16.28
CA PRO A 20 -2.84 9.22 16.73
C PRO A 20 -3.08 8.10 15.70
N ALA A 21 -3.15 8.42 14.41
CA ALA A 21 -3.34 7.42 13.36
C ALA A 21 -2.10 6.53 13.18
N PHE A 22 -0.89 7.10 13.29
CA PHE A 22 0.36 6.35 13.30
C PHE A 22 0.43 5.41 14.52
N ASP A 23 0.16 5.93 15.71
CA ASP A 23 0.21 5.14 16.95
C ASP A 23 -0.80 3.98 16.92
N ALA A 24 -2.02 4.25 16.45
CA ALA A 24 -3.05 3.21 16.32
C ALA A 24 -2.65 2.10 15.34
N LEU A 25 -2.08 2.45 14.19
CA LEU A 25 -1.65 1.46 13.19
C LEU A 25 -0.41 0.70 13.66
N LEU A 26 0.60 1.40 14.17
CA LEU A 26 1.85 0.80 14.64
C LEU A 26 1.66 -0.07 15.89
N GLY A 27 0.63 0.21 16.70
CA GLY A 27 0.28 -0.59 17.86
C GLY A 27 -0.36 -1.95 17.53
N VAL A 28 -0.76 -2.21 16.29
CA VAL A 28 -1.45 -3.47 15.89
C VAL A 28 -0.71 -4.26 14.81
N VAL A 29 0.33 -3.73 14.18
CA VAL A 29 1.09 -4.45 13.14
C VAL A 29 2.35 -5.07 13.73
N ASP A 30 2.66 -6.30 13.32
CA ASP A 30 3.89 -6.99 13.73
C ASP A 30 5.13 -6.46 13.00
N GLN A 31 4.97 -6.05 11.74
CA GLN A 31 6.08 -5.64 10.88
C GLN A 31 5.69 -4.47 9.96
N VAL A 32 6.63 -3.55 9.78
CA VAL A 32 6.58 -2.51 8.75
C VAL A 32 7.66 -2.78 7.72
N LEU A 33 7.26 -2.99 6.46
CA LEU A 33 8.18 -3.25 5.36
C LEU A 33 8.66 -1.94 4.72
N PRO A 34 9.98 -1.79 4.47
CA PRO A 34 10.53 -0.58 3.85
C PRO A 34 10.16 -0.50 2.37
N VAL A 35 10.08 0.72 1.83
CA VAL A 35 9.98 0.93 0.38
C VAL A 35 11.37 1.14 -0.18
N GLU A 36 11.90 0.12 -0.85
CA GLU A 36 13.20 0.19 -1.52
C GLU A 36 13.08 0.62 -2.99
N GLN A 37 14.21 0.99 -3.62
CA GLN A 37 14.27 1.30 -5.04
C GLN A 37 13.68 0.16 -5.91
N SER A 38 14.02 -1.09 -5.56
CA SER A 38 13.54 -2.29 -6.24
C SER A 38 12.01 -2.36 -6.27
N ALA A 39 11.34 -1.94 -5.19
CA ALA A 39 9.89 -1.89 -5.11
C ALA A 39 9.32 -0.81 -6.04
N ALA A 40 9.94 0.37 -6.07
CA ALA A 40 9.53 1.46 -6.97
C ALA A 40 9.70 1.08 -8.46
N GLU A 41 10.80 0.40 -8.81
CA GLU A 41 11.03 -0.09 -10.17
C GLU A 41 10.02 -1.16 -10.57
N ARG A 42 9.68 -2.07 -9.66
CA ARG A 42 8.63 -3.07 -9.89
C ARG A 42 7.26 -2.42 -10.03
N ALA A 43 6.92 -1.47 -9.18
CA ALA A 43 5.67 -0.72 -9.26
C ALA A 43 5.51 0.00 -10.60
N LYS A 44 6.58 0.64 -11.09
CA LYS A 44 6.62 1.24 -12.44
C LYS A 44 6.24 0.22 -13.52
N THR A 45 6.84 -0.98 -13.49
CA THR A 45 6.51 -2.04 -14.45
C THR A 45 5.04 -2.46 -14.37
N ILE A 46 4.49 -2.58 -13.16
CA ILE A 46 3.06 -2.92 -12.95
C ILE A 46 2.15 -1.86 -13.56
N VAL A 47 2.40 -0.57 -13.27
CA VAL A 47 1.60 0.56 -13.81
C VAL A 47 1.68 0.63 -15.33
N LEU A 48 2.86 0.41 -15.91
CA LEU A 48 3.02 0.39 -17.36
C LEU A 48 2.28 -0.80 -18.02
N GLY A 49 2.15 -1.93 -17.31
CA GLY A 49 1.46 -3.13 -17.77
C GLY A 49 -0.06 -3.14 -17.53
N SER A 50 -0.57 -2.33 -16.61
CA SER A 50 -2.00 -2.26 -16.28
C SER A 50 -2.47 -0.82 -16.10
N ARG A 51 -3.36 -0.37 -16.98
CA ARG A 51 -3.95 0.99 -16.91
C ARG A 51 -4.95 1.17 -15.77
N GLN A 52 -5.36 0.09 -15.10
CA GLN A 52 -6.38 0.15 -14.04
C GLN A 52 -5.77 0.36 -12.65
N LEU A 53 -4.50 -0.03 -12.46
CA LEU A 53 -3.84 0.07 -11.16
C LEU A 53 -3.25 1.46 -10.94
N SER A 54 -3.51 2.03 -9.77
CA SER A 54 -2.84 3.26 -9.36
C SER A 54 -1.37 3.00 -9.01
N ALA A 55 -0.54 4.06 -9.02
CA ALA A 55 0.84 3.96 -8.57
C ALA A 55 0.95 3.51 -7.09
N ARG A 56 -0.02 3.88 -6.26
CA ARG A 56 -0.10 3.46 -4.86
C ARG A 56 -0.31 1.94 -4.78
N ASP A 57 -1.29 1.42 -5.51
CA ASP A 57 -1.64 -0.01 -5.44
C ASP A 57 -0.52 -0.86 -6.06
N ALA A 58 0.09 -0.38 -7.15
CA ALA A 58 1.26 -1.01 -7.74
C ALA A 58 2.44 -1.09 -6.77
N LEU A 59 2.64 -0.09 -5.90
CA LEU A 59 3.68 -0.13 -4.88
C LEU A 59 3.37 -1.14 -3.78
N HIS A 60 2.11 -1.22 -3.35
CA HIS A 60 1.66 -2.26 -2.43
C HIS A 60 1.92 -3.67 -3.01
N LEU A 61 1.51 -3.90 -4.25
CA LEU A 61 1.74 -5.16 -4.97
C LEU A 61 3.23 -5.48 -5.12
N ALA A 62 4.06 -4.49 -5.42
CA ALA A 62 5.50 -4.68 -5.55
C ALA A 62 6.15 -5.16 -4.24
N ILE A 63 5.82 -4.52 -3.12
CA ILE A 63 6.30 -4.92 -1.79
C ILE A 63 5.79 -6.32 -1.44
N MET A 64 4.50 -6.59 -1.67
CA MET A 64 3.92 -7.91 -1.42
C MET A 64 4.66 -9.01 -2.19
N GLN A 65 4.93 -8.81 -3.48
CA GLN A 65 5.68 -9.77 -4.30
C GLN A 65 7.12 -10.00 -3.80
N GLN A 66 7.81 -8.94 -3.35
CA GLN A 66 9.18 -9.06 -2.81
C GLN A 66 9.24 -9.88 -1.53
N HIS A 67 8.17 -9.84 -0.73
CA HIS A 67 8.09 -10.50 0.56
C HIS A 67 7.24 -11.78 0.56
N GLY A 68 6.80 -12.25 -0.62
CA GLY A 68 5.98 -13.47 -0.74
C GLY A 68 4.61 -13.36 -0.07
N ILE A 69 4.05 -12.15 0.01
CA ILE A 69 2.73 -11.90 0.61
C ILE A 69 1.67 -12.02 -0.47
N GLU A 70 0.73 -12.94 -0.29
CA GLU A 70 -0.29 -13.26 -1.29
C GLU A 70 -1.69 -12.75 -0.90
N GLN A 71 -1.86 -12.23 0.31
CA GLN A 71 -3.16 -11.79 0.82
C GLN A 71 -3.10 -10.34 1.27
N ILE A 72 -4.14 -9.57 0.94
CA ILE A 72 -4.28 -8.17 1.34
C ILE A 72 -5.68 -7.90 1.87
N LEU A 73 -5.79 -7.35 3.08
CA LEU A 73 -7.06 -6.80 3.58
C LEU A 73 -7.23 -5.39 3.01
N SER A 74 -8.22 -5.20 2.15
CA SER A 74 -8.44 -3.91 1.49
C SER A 74 -9.89 -3.72 1.04
N PHE A 75 -10.38 -2.50 1.19
CA PHE A 75 -11.65 -2.07 0.62
C PHE A 75 -11.55 -1.72 -0.88
N ASP A 76 -10.34 -1.67 -1.43
CA ASP A 76 -10.10 -1.34 -2.82
C ASP A 76 -10.22 -2.58 -3.71
N ALA A 77 -11.30 -2.67 -4.49
CA ALA A 77 -11.50 -3.74 -5.45
C ALA A 77 -10.47 -3.74 -6.59
N GLY A 78 -9.65 -2.69 -6.73
CA GLY A 78 -8.57 -2.62 -7.73
C GLY A 78 -7.50 -3.70 -7.57
N PHE A 79 -7.38 -4.33 -6.39
CA PHE A 79 -6.50 -5.49 -6.20
C PHE A 79 -7.09 -6.80 -6.74
N ASP A 80 -8.41 -6.85 -7.00
CA ASP A 80 -9.04 -8.04 -7.55
C ASP A 80 -8.51 -8.34 -8.96
N GLY A 81 -8.17 -9.60 -9.21
CA GLY A 81 -7.67 -10.04 -10.52
C GLY A 81 -6.18 -9.82 -10.76
N PHE A 82 -5.43 -9.26 -9.81
CA PHE A 82 -3.97 -9.25 -9.92
C PHE A 82 -3.39 -10.66 -9.62
N PRO A 83 -2.60 -11.25 -10.54
CA PRO A 83 -2.11 -12.62 -10.36
C PRO A 83 -1.31 -12.82 -9.08
N GLY A 84 -1.63 -13.88 -8.34
CA GLY A 84 -0.95 -14.25 -7.09
C GLY A 84 -1.39 -13.45 -5.87
N ILE A 85 -2.38 -12.57 -5.99
CA ILE A 85 -2.93 -11.79 -4.88
C ILE A 85 -4.41 -12.13 -4.66
N THR A 86 -4.75 -12.35 -3.40
CA THR A 86 -6.11 -12.53 -2.91
C THR A 86 -6.48 -11.36 -2.01
N ARG A 87 -7.48 -10.58 -2.38
CA ARG A 87 -8.04 -9.54 -1.52
C ARG A 87 -9.00 -10.16 -0.51
N LEU A 88 -8.81 -9.83 0.75
CA LEU A 88 -9.73 -10.11 1.84
C LEU A 88 -10.62 -8.87 2.05
N SER A 89 -11.90 -9.09 2.30
CA SER A 89 -12.93 -8.05 2.43
C SER A 89 -13.58 -8.07 3.81
#